data_AF-A0A948F327-F1
#
_entry.id   AF-A0A948F327-F1
#
_cell.length_a   1.000
_cell.length_b   1.000
_cell.length_c   1.000
_cell.angle_alpha   90.00
_cell.angle_beta   90.00
_cell.angle_gamma   90.00
#
_symmetry.space_group_name_H-M   'P 1'
#
loop_
_entity.id
_entity.type
_entity.pdbx_description
1 polymer ?
#
loop_
_entity_poly.entity_id
_entity_poly.type
_entity_poly.pdbx_seq_one_letter_code
_entity_poly.pdbx_strand_id
1 'polypeptide(L)' 'MSALHTALAGMIAHQDRMAGIADRVSRWRLGGSGSATAPVDLVKDVVEAKQILRGFQAGSSVLRTADRMTGLLLDVHA' A
#
# COMPACT_ATOMS: atom_id res chain seq x y z
N MET A 1 13.44 -6.54 -16.97
CA MET A 1 12.85 -5.69 -15.91
C MET A 1 12.32 -6.61 -14.83
N SER A 2 12.93 -6.58 -13.64
CA SER A 2 12.75 -7.59 -12.58
C SER A 2 11.42 -7.42 -11.84
N ALA A 3 10.71 -8.52 -11.55
CA ALA A 3 9.48 -8.55 -10.75
C ALA A 3 9.62 -7.85 -9.38
N LEU A 4 10.84 -7.83 -8.83
CA LEU A 4 11.22 -7.06 -7.64
C LEU A 4 11.00 -5.55 -7.81
N HIS A 5 11.39 -5.00 -8.97
CA HIS A 5 11.28 -3.58 -9.26
C HIS A 5 9.82 -3.16 -9.44
N THR A 6 9.00 -4.03 -10.07
CA THR A 6 7.55 -3.84 -10.17
C THR A 6 6.86 -3.92 -8.81
N ALA A 7 7.27 -4.86 -7.95
CA ALA A 7 6.73 -4.97 -6.59
C ALA A 7 7.08 -3.74 -5.73
N LEU A 8 8.32 -3.26 -5.78
CA LEU A 8 8.76 -2.04 -5.09
C LEU A 8 8.00 -0.81 -5.58
N ALA A 9 7.91 -0.61 -6.90
CA ALA A 9 7.16 0.50 -7.48
C ALA A 9 5.67 0.46 -7.09
N GLY A 10 5.06 -0.74 -7.06
CA GLY A 10 3.70 -0.94 -6.59
C GLY A 10 3.53 -0.59 -5.11
N MET A 11 4.47 -0.96 -4.26
CA MET A 11 4.45 -0.64 -2.83
C MET A 11 4.56 0.86 -2.57
N ILE A 12 5.39 1.59 -3.32
CA ILE A 12 5.50 3.06 -3.22
C ILE A 12 4.18 3.72 -3.63
N ALA A 13 3.61 3.33 -4.78
CA ALA A 13 2.32 3.86 -5.24
C ALA A 13 1.17 3.58 -4.24
N HIS A 14 1.22 2.46 -3.54
CA HIS A 14 0.30 2.13 -2.46
C HIS A 14 0.47 3.03 -1.23
N GLN A 15 1.70 3.40 -0.87
CA GLN A 15 1.96 4.35 0.23
C GLN A 15 1.41 5.74 -0.09
N ASP A 16 1.63 6.24 -1.31
CA ASP A 16 1.11 7.55 -1.73
C ASP A 16 -0.42 7.61 -1.66
N ARG A 17 -1.10 6.55 -2.10
CA ARG A 17 -2.57 6.46 -1.99
C ARG A 17 -3.05 6.40 -0.54
N MET A 18 -2.36 5.68 0.34
CA MET A 18 -2.66 5.65 1.77
C MET A 18 -2.51 7.03 2.42
N ALA A 19 -1.47 7.79 2.05
CA ALA A 19 -1.28 9.16 2.52
C ALA A 19 -2.45 10.07 2.08
N GLY A 20 -2.91 9.93 0.84
CA GLY A 20 -4.09 10.65 0.34
C GLY A 20 -5.38 10.31 1.10
N ILE A 21 -5.59 9.04 1.48
CA ILE A 21 -6.73 8.63 2.31
C ILE A 21 -6.61 9.25 3.71
N ALA A 22 -5.43 9.20 4.33
CA ALA A 22 -5.19 9.77 5.65
C ALA A 22 -5.46 11.29 5.69
N ASP A 23 -5.05 12.02 4.65
CA ASP A 23 -5.33 13.45 4.51
C ASP A 23 -6.85 13.71 4.37
N ARG A 24 -7.56 12.96 3.52
CA ARG A 24 -9.03 13.06 3.40
C ARG A 24 -9.75 12.79 4.71
N VAL A 25 -9.38 11.72 5.42
CA VAL A 25 -9.97 11.35 6.72
C VAL A 25 -9.67 12.39 7.80
N SER A 26 -8.45 12.95 7.82
CA SER A 26 -8.09 14.00 8.78
C SER A 26 -8.84 15.31 8.51
N ARG A 27 -8.99 15.72 7.25
CA ARG A 27 -9.82 16.86 6.85
C ARG A 27 -11.30 16.65 7.19
N TRP A 28 -11.84 15.44 7.01
CA TRP A 28 -13.19 15.11 7.47
C TRP A 28 -13.34 15.23 8.99
N ARG A 29 -12.36 14.73 9.76
CA ARG A 29 -12.36 14.81 11.22
C ARG A 29 -12.28 16.26 11.73
N LEU A 30 -11.53 17.13 11.05
CA LEU A 30 -11.34 18.53 11.42
C LEU A 30 -12.47 19.43 10.90
N GLY A 31 -13.06 19.09 9.75
CA GLY A 31 -14.16 19.79 9.10
C GLY A 31 -15.51 19.32 9.61
N GLY A 32 -15.82 19.58 10.89
CA GLY A 32 -17.12 19.26 11.46
C GLY A 32 -18.27 19.87 10.66
N SER A 33 -19.11 19.01 10.06
CA SER A 33 -20.51 19.21 9.61
C SER A 33 -20.89 20.41 8.70
N GLY A 34 -20.01 21.36 8.39
CA GLY A 34 -20.41 22.65 7.81
C GLY A 34 -19.80 23.03 6.46
N SER A 35 -18.84 22.27 5.93
CA SER A 35 -18.21 22.58 4.65
C SER A 35 -18.87 21.78 3.53
N ALA A 36 -19.39 22.47 2.51
CA ALA A 36 -20.00 21.94 1.29
C ALA A 36 -19.00 21.21 0.36
N THR A 37 -18.10 20.43 0.93
CA THR A 37 -17.20 19.52 0.21
C THR A 37 -17.74 18.11 0.39
N ALA A 38 -17.92 17.40 -0.73
CA ALA A 38 -18.64 16.14 -0.85
C ALA A 38 -18.43 15.20 0.36
N PRO A 39 -19.51 14.55 0.87
CA PRO A 39 -19.42 13.71 2.06
C PRO A 39 -18.34 12.66 1.85
N VAL A 40 -17.32 12.70 2.71
CA VAL A 40 -16.28 11.68 2.72
C VAL A 40 -16.95 10.36 3.07
N ASP A 41 -17.05 9.48 2.08
CA ASP A 41 -17.55 8.12 2.27
C ASP A 41 -16.46 7.30 2.96
N LEU A 42 -16.49 7.33 4.29
CA LEU A 42 -15.58 6.59 5.15
C LEU A 42 -15.59 5.09 4.87
N VAL A 43 -16.70 4.53 4.39
CA VAL A 43 -16.78 3.10 4.05
C VAL A 43 -15.92 2.83 2.82
N LYS A 44 -16.04 3.68 1.80
CA LYS A 44 -15.21 3.60 0.58
C LYS A 44 -13.72 3.77 0.91
N ASP A 45 -13.36 4.76 1.72
CA ASP A 45 -11.96 4.99 2.11
C ASP A 45 -11.38 3.82 2.93
N VAL A 46 -12.18 3.19 3.82
CA VAL A 46 -11.76 1.99 4.56
C VAL A 46 -11.58 0.78 3.64
N VAL A 47 -12.46 0.59 2.66
CA VAL A 47 -12.34 -0.49 1.67
C VAL A 47 -11.10 -0.27 0.81
N GLU A 48 -10.87 0.96 0.35
CA GLU A 48 -9.68 1.32 -0.42
C GLU A 48 -8.41 1.09 0.38
N ALA A 49 -8.36 1.52 1.66
CA ALA A 49 -7.24 1.27 2.56
C ALA A 49 -6.98 -0.23 2.75
N LYS A 50 -8.02 -1.06 2.90
CA LYS A 50 -7.89 -2.52 3.00
C LYS A 50 -7.34 -3.14 1.72
N GLN A 51 -7.78 -2.68 0.55
CA GLN A 51 -7.27 -3.16 -0.73
C GLN A 51 -5.79 -2.79 -0.92
N ILE A 52 -5.42 -1.56 -0.55
CA ILE A 52 -4.03 -1.09 -0.57
C ILE A 52 -3.15 -1.94 0.35
N LEU A 53 -3.62 -2.23 1.58
CA LEU A 53 -2.88 -3.06 2.53
C LEU A 53 -2.62 -4.47 1.97
N ARG A 54 -3.63 -5.07 1.32
CA ARG A 54 -3.47 -6.39 0.66
C ARG A 54 -2.45 -6.34 -0.49
N GLY A 55 -2.48 -5.29 -1.30
CA GLY A 55 -1.50 -5.08 -2.37
C GLY A 55 -0.07 -4.93 -1.85
N PHE A 56 0.10 -4.17 -0.76
CA PHE A 56 1.39 -4.02 -0.09
C PHE A 56 1.89 -5.34 0.51
N GLN A 57 1.02 -6.13 1.16
CA GLN A 57 1.36 -7.45 1.68
C GLN A 57 1.80 -8.41 0.57
N ALA A 58 1.07 -8.42 -0.55
CA ALA A 58 1.43 -9.22 -1.72
C ALA A 58 2.83 -8.82 -2.26
N GLY A 59 3.11 -7.53 -2.43
CA GLY A 59 4.44 -7.04 -2.83
C GLY A 59 5.54 -7.47 -1.85
N SER A 60 5.29 -7.35 -0.54
CA SER A 60 6.23 -7.80 0.50
C SER A 60 6.48 -9.31 0.49
N SER A 61 5.47 -10.11 0.09
CA SER A 61 5.60 -11.56 -0.04
C SER A 61 6.48 -11.94 -1.22
N VAL A 62 6.36 -11.22 -2.34
CA VAL A 62 7.23 -11.39 -3.52
C VAL A 62 8.67 -11.04 -3.16
N LEU A 63 8.89 -9.94 -2.43
CA LEU A 63 10.22 -9.57 -1.92
C LEU A 63 10.82 -10.67 -1.02
N ARG A 64 10.03 -11.21 -0.07
CA ARG A 64 10.47 -12.31 0.81
C ARG A 64 10.76 -13.61 0.06
N THR A 65 9.95 -13.95 -0.94
CA THR A 65 10.20 -15.14 -1.77
C THR A 65 11.45 -14.96 -2.61
N ALA A 66 11.65 -13.78 -3.19
CA ALA A 66 12.86 -13.46 -3.94
C ALA A 66 14.10 -13.54 -3.03
N ASP A 67 14.03 -12.98 -1.82
CA ASP A 67 15.10 -13.08 -0.81
C ASP A 67 15.42 -14.54 -0.45
N ARG A 68 14.40 -15.37 -0.17
CA ARG A 68 14.60 -16.82 0.08
C ARG A 68 15.20 -17.55 -1.11
N MET A 69 14.77 -17.26 -2.34
CA MET A 69 15.34 -17.90 -3.52
C MET A 69 16.80 -17.47 -3.75
N THR A 70 17.12 -16.21 -3.47
CA THR A 70 18.50 -15.71 -3.56
C THR A 70 19.37 -16.31 -2.46
N GLY A 71 18.85 -16.44 -1.24
CA GLY A 71 19.50 -17.15 -0.14
C GLY A 71 19.73 -18.63 -0.42
N LEU A 72 18.74 -19.33 -1.00
CA LEU A 72 18.88 -20.72 -1.45
C LEU A 72 19.93 -20.86 -2.57
N LEU A 73 20.00 -19.91 -3.50
CA LEU A 73 21.03 -19.91 -4.55
C LEU A 73 22.43 -19.67 -3.97
N LEU A 74 22.57 -18.83 -2.94
CA LEU A 74 23.83 -18.62 -2.23
C LEU A 74 24.26 -19.87 -1.45
N ASP A 75 23.32 -20.58 -0.82
CA ASP A 75 23.60 -21.82 -0.07
C ASP A 75 24.01 -22.98 -1.00
N VAL A 76 23.50 -23.02 -2.23
CA VAL A 76 23.89 -24.01 -3.26
C VAL A 76 25.28 -23.73 -3.84
N HIS A 77 25.89 -22.58 -3.55
CA HIS A 77 27.25 -22.22 -3.98
C HIS A 77 28.26 -22.21 -2.81
N ALA A 78 27.86 -22.61 -1.60
CA ALA A 78 28.71 -22.82 -0.44
C ALA A 78 29.11 -24.30 -0.29
#